data_AF-A0A2E9MI30-F1
#
_entry.id   AF-A0A2E9MI30-F1
#
_cell.length_a   1.000
_cell.length_b   1.000
_cell.length_c   1.000
_cell.angle_alpha   90.00
_cell.angle_beta   90.00
_cell.angle_gamma   90.00
#
_symmetry.space_group_name_H-M   'P 1'
#
loop_
_entity.id
_entity.type
_entity.pdbx_description
1 polymer ?
#
loop_
_entity_poly.entity_id
_entity_poly.type
_entity_poly.pdbx_seq_one_letter_code
_entity_poly.pdbx_strand_id
1 'polypeptide(L)'
;MARVTLIGDSIRNSYEPIVIDALSPEGHEVWGAPGNSQYSLFTLTSLAGWLGQFENSDVVHWNNGLRDIGHNPNRAHVQMPLDVYTSNLGFIGRQLLATGATVVFASTTPVHPERPFVNDQ
;
A
#
# COMPACT_ATOMS: atom_id res chain seq x y z
N MET A 1 -8.34 21.96 2.66
CA MET A 1 -7.18 21.45 1.90
C MET A 1 -6.62 20.32 2.71
N ALA A 2 -6.80 19.10 2.23
CA ALA A 2 -6.31 17.90 2.91
C ALA A 2 -5.03 17.41 2.25
N ARG A 3 -4.16 16.80 3.05
CA ARG A 3 -2.93 16.13 2.63
C ARG A 3 -3.12 14.62 2.69
N VAL A 4 -3.07 13.97 1.54
CA VAL A 4 -3.38 12.55 1.38
C VAL A 4 -2.11 11.80 1.00
N THR A 5 -1.72 10.84 1.83
CA THR A 5 -0.63 9.90 1.53
C THR A 5 -1.20 8.58 1.02
N LEU A 6 -0.64 8.07 -0.08
CA LEU A 6 -0.96 6.78 -0.66
C LEU A 6 0.25 5.84 -0.54
N ILE A 7 0.11 4.76 0.23
CA ILE A 7 1.13 3.71 0.39
C ILE A 7 0.54 2.42 -0.14
N GLY A 8 1.27 1.73 -1.02
CA GLY A 8 0.85 0.40 -1.41
C GLY A 8 1.42 -0.09 -2.70
N ASP A 9 1.00 -1.31 -3.04
CA ASP A 9 1.57 -2.08 -4.12
C ASP A 9 1.23 -1.50 -5.52
N SER A 10 1.45 -2.28 -6.59
CA SER A 10 1.11 -1.86 -7.96
C SER A 10 -0.36 -1.47 -8.15
N ILE A 11 -1.28 -1.93 -7.30
CA ILE A 11 -2.67 -1.48 -7.32
C ILE A 11 -2.76 0.00 -6.99
N ARG A 12 -2.00 0.47 -5.98
CA ARG A 12 -1.91 1.90 -5.65
C ARG A 12 -1.39 2.73 -6.79
N ASN A 13 -0.34 2.29 -7.46
CA ASN A 13 0.20 3.02 -8.61
C ASN A 13 -0.84 3.19 -9.74
N SER A 14 -1.80 2.25 -9.84
CA SER A 14 -2.85 2.31 -10.86
C SER A 14 -3.93 3.33 -10.53
N TYR A 15 -4.31 3.49 -9.26
CA TYR A 15 -5.36 4.44 -8.85
C TYR A 15 -4.82 5.81 -8.41
N GLU A 16 -3.53 5.94 -8.09
CA GLU A 16 -2.90 7.20 -7.68
C GLU A 16 -3.21 8.38 -8.62
N PRO A 17 -3.02 8.30 -9.96
CA PRO A 17 -3.37 9.41 -10.84
C PRO A 17 -4.86 9.76 -10.80
N ILE A 18 -5.74 8.76 -10.63
CA ILE A 18 -7.18 8.97 -10.53
C ILE A 18 -7.52 9.74 -9.25
N VAL A 19 -6.85 9.43 -8.13
CA VAL A 19 -7.01 10.15 -6.86
C VAL A 19 -6.49 11.58 -6.96
N ILE A 20 -5.34 11.79 -7.62
CA ILE A 20 -4.80 13.12 -7.90
C ILE A 20 -5.81 13.95 -8.70
N ASP A 21 -6.32 13.42 -9.83
CA ASP A 21 -7.25 14.12 -10.71
C ASP A 21 -8.57 14.45 -10.01
N ALA A 22 -9.05 13.57 -9.15
CA ALA A 22 -10.29 13.77 -8.40
C ALA A 22 -10.17 14.83 -7.31
N LEU A 23 -9.04 14.88 -6.60
CA LEU A 23 -8.89 15.72 -5.40
C LEU A 23 -8.19 17.06 -5.66
N SER A 24 -7.40 17.17 -6.72
CA SER A 24 -6.70 18.41 -7.08
C SER A 24 -7.64 19.61 -7.35
N PRO A 25 -8.82 19.45 -7.99
CA PRO A 25 -9.77 20.55 -8.19
C PRO A 25 -10.30 21.16 -6.88
N GLU A 26 -10.32 20.39 -5.80
CA GLU A 26 -10.70 20.83 -4.44
C GLU A 26 -9.49 21.37 -3.65
N GLY A 27 -8.32 21.48 -4.31
CA GLY A 27 -7.08 21.95 -3.72
C GLY A 27 -6.56 21.01 -2.64
N HIS A 28 -6.67 19.70 -2.82
CA HIS A 28 -6.01 18.73 -1.93
C HIS A 28 -4.67 18.31 -2.52
N GLU A 29 -3.73 17.98 -1.64
CA GLU A 29 -2.41 17.50 -2.01
C GLU A 29 -2.36 15.98 -1.85
N VAL A 30 -1.88 15.28 -2.88
CA VAL A 30 -1.75 13.82 -2.86
C VAL A 30 -0.29 13.47 -3.08
N TRP A 31 0.25 12.63 -2.20
CA TRP A 31 1.60 12.10 -2.30
C TRP A 31 1.58 10.58 -2.29
N GLY A 32 2.27 9.98 -3.25
CA GLY A 32 2.47 8.54 -3.35
C GLY A 32 3.83 8.11 -2.81
N ALA A 33 3.88 7.03 -2.04
CA ALA A 33 5.15 6.42 -1.64
C ALA A 33 5.98 6.03 -2.88
N PRO A 34 7.32 6.20 -2.87
CA PRO A 34 8.16 5.86 -4.01
C PRO A 34 8.06 4.38 -4.42
N GLY A 35 7.99 4.13 -5.73
CA GLY A 35 7.99 2.77 -6.28
C GLY A 35 6.67 2.02 -6.05
N ASN A 36 6.73 0.69 -5.97
CA ASN A 36 5.53 -0.16 -5.94
C ASN A 36 5.30 -0.87 -4.60
N SER A 37 5.83 -0.38 -3.46
CA SER A 37 5.74 -0.87 -2.05
C SER A 37 5.76 -2.40 -1.76
N GLN A 38 5.87 -3.23 -2.79
CA GLN A 38 5.96 -4.68 -2.86
C GLN A 38 5.03 -5.41 -1.89
N TYR A 39 5.61 -6.14 -0.95
CA TYR A 39 4.97 -6.93 0.10
C TYR A 39 5.08 -6.20 1.45
N SER A 40 4.31 -6.64 2.44
CA SER A 40 4.20 -5.99 3.75
C SER A 40 5.56 -5.75 4.44
N LEU A 41 6.51 -6.69 4.35
CA LEU A 41 7.84 -6.51 4.95
C LEU A 41 8.63 -5.37 4.28
N PHE A 42 8.55 -5.23 2.96
CA PHE A 42 9.20 -4.11 2.26
C PHE A 42 8.59 -2.78 2.73
N THR A 43 7.27 -2.71 2.82
CA THR A 43 6.55 -1.54 3.36
C THR A 43 7.02 -1.23 4.78
N LEU A 44 7.07 -2.23 5.67
CA LEU A 44 7.52 -2.08 7.06
C LEU A 44 8.94 -1.49 7.15
N THR A 45 9.87 -1.99 6.34
CA THR A 45 11.27 -1.51 6.33
C THR A 45 11.43 -0.10 5.73
N SER A 46 10.52 0.31 4.84
CA SER A 46 10.61 1.61 4.15
C SER A 46 9.81 2.71 4.86
N LEU A 47 8.83 2.34 5.69
CA LEU A 47 7.81 3.22 6.21
C LEU A 47 8.37 4.46 6.91
N ALA A 48 9.37 4.28 7.78
CA ALA A 48 9.96 5.40 8.52
C ALA A 48 10.54 6.47 7.58
N GLY A 49 11.22 6.05 6.50
CA GLY A 49 11.76 6.96 5.50
C GLY A 49 10.69 7.63 4.64
N TRP A 50 9.54 6.99 4.44
CA TRP A 50 8.41 7.56 3.70
C TRP A 50 7.64 8.57 4.52
N LEU A 51 7.38 8.27 5.80
CA LEU A 51 6.67 9.17 6.70
C LEU A 51 7.40 10.51 6.90
N GLY A 52 8.74 10.52 6.76
CA GLY A 52 9.54 11.75 6.79
C GLY A 52 9.57 12.56 5.49
N GLN A 53 9.01 12.05 4.38
CA GLN A 53 9.01 12.76 3.09
C GLN A 53 7.76 13.60 2.87
N PHE A 54 6.64 13.19 3.47
CA PHE A 54 5.37 13.90 3.36
C PHE A 54 4.68 13.99 4.73
N GLU A 55 5.28 14.84 5.58
CA GLU A 55 4.82 15.06 6.94
C GLU A 55 3.42 15.69 7.01
N ASN A 56 2.76 15.54 8.15
CA ASN A 56 1.44 16.13 8.45
C ASN A 56 0.34 15.70 7.46
N SER A 57 0.32 14.44 7.09
CA SER A 57 -0.80 13.87 6.31
C SER A 57 -2.08 13.87 7.15
N ASP A 58 -3.19 14.34 6.59
CA ASP A 58 -4.52 14.26 7.21
C ASP A 58 -5.12 12.86 7.01
N VAL A 59 -4.81 12.24 5.87
CA VAL A 59 -5.29 10.90 5.49
C VAL A 59 -4.11 10.06 4.99
N VAL A 60 -4.03 8.82 5.46
CA VAL A 60 -3.13 7.81 4.89
C VAL A 60 -3.97 6.65 4.38
N HIS A 61 -4.01 6.46 3.07
CA HIS A 61 -4.52 5.26 2.45
C HIS A 61 -3.39 4.23 2.31
N TRP A 62 -3.64 3.00 2.72
CA TRP A 62 -2.63 1.95 2.71
C TRP A 62 -3.17 0.59 2.23
N ASN A 63 -2.44 -0.08 1.32
CA ASN A 63 -2.68 -1.48 0.94
C ASN A 63 -1.40 -2.34 0.91
N ASN A 64 -1.49 -3.56 1.46
CA ASN A 64 -0.58 -4.68 1.23
C ASN A 64 -1.40 -5.98 1.14
N GLY A 65 -0.81 -7.06 0.63
CA GLY A 65 -1.41 -8.39 0.66
C GLY A 65 -1.33 -9.16 -0.66
N LEU A 66 -1.53 -8.53 -1.82
CA LEU A 66 -1.51 -9.25 -3.09
C LEU A 66 -0.13 -9.88 -3.36
N ARG A 67 0.94 -9.14 -3.05
CA ARG A 67 2.33 -9.62 -3.18
C ARG A 67 2.74 -10.56 -2.04
N ASP A 68 2.10 -10.45 -0.87
CA ASP A 68 2.36 -11.32 0.29
C ASP A 68 1.76 -12.72 0.11
N ILE A 69 0.51 -12.77 -0.36
CA ILE A 69 -0.23 -14.01 -0.57
C ILE A 69 0.41 -14.83 -1.70
N GLY A 70 1.00 -14.19 -2.71
CA GLY A 70 1.63 -14.88 -3.84
C GLY A 70 0.60 -15.45 -4.81
N HIS A 71 0.56 -14.92 -6.03
CA HIS A 71 -0.30 -15.45 -7.09
C HIS A 71 0.49 -16.12 -8.23
N ASN A 72 1.81 -15.89 -8.32
CA ASN A 72 2.61 -16.43 -9.41
C ASN A 72 3.08 -17.86 -9.08
N PRO A 73 2.74 -18.90 -9.86
CA PRO A 73 3.15 -20.29 -9.63
C PRO A 73 4.66 -20.51 -9.85
N ASN A 74 5.33 -19.59 -10.56
CA ASN A 74 6.78 -19.57 -10.69
C ASN A 74 7.48 -18.91 -9.48
N ARG A 75 6.70 -18.29 -8.58
CA ARG A 75 7.14 -17.86 -7.24
C ARG A 75 6.53 -18.82 -6.21
N ALA A 76 7.01 -18.78 -4.96
CA ALA A 76 6.33 -19.49 -3.88
C ALA A 76 4.86 -19.02 -3.81
N HIS A 77 3.91 -19.98 -3.81
CA HIS A 77 2.46 -19.74 -3.74
C HIS A 77 2.04 -18.94 -2.51
N VAL A 78 2.93 -18.82 -1.51
CA VAL A 78 2.84 -17.93 -0.36
C VAL A 78 4.22 -17.31 -0.19
N GLN A 79 4.33 -15.99 -0.34
CA GLN A 79 5.60 -15.29 -0.14
C GLN A 79 5.81 -14.92 1.32
N MET A 80 4.72 -14.72 2.06
CA MET A 80 4.74 -14.38 3.48
C MET A 80 3.82 -15.32 4.27
N PRO A 81 4.33 -16.03 5.29
CA PRO A 81 3.49 -16.77 6.23
C PRO A 81 2.41 -15.86 6.84
N LEU A 82 1.21 -16.41 7.09
CA LEU A 82 0.05 -15.63 7.52
C LEU A 82 0.28 -14.89 8.85
N ASP A 83 0.96 -15.52 9.79
CA ASP A 83 1.34 -14.93 11.08
C ASP A 83 2.32 -13.76 10.91
N VAL A 84 3.28 -13.89 9.98
CA VAL A 84 4.22 -12.81 9.66
C VAL A 84 3.49 -11.66 8.94
N TYR A 85 2.64 -11.97 7.96
CA TYR A 85 1.84 -10.97 7.25
C TYR A 85 0.94 -10.17 8.22
N THR A 86 0.18 -10.86 9.06
CA THR A 86 -0.71 -10.23 10.05
C THR A 86 0.08 -9.39 11.07
N SER A 87 1.24 -9.88 11.51
CA SER A 87 2.13 -9.13 12.39
C SER A 87 2.64 -7.86 11.72
N ASN A 88 3.13 -7.95 10.47
CA ASN A 88 3.58 -6.79 9.69
C ASN A 88 2.47 -5.76 9.54
N LEU A 89 1.25 -6.19 9.19
CA LEU A 89 0.11 -5.29 9.07
C LEU A 89 -0.16 -4.57 10.40
N GLY A 90 -0.11 -5.29 11.51
CA GLY A 90 -0.29 -4.71 12.84
C GLY A 90 0.78 -3.66 13.18
N PHE A 91 2.04 -3.91 12.83
CA PHE A 91 3.12 -2.93 13.03
C PHE A 91 2.95 -1.69 12.15
N ILE A 92 2.70 -1.88 10.85
CA ILE A 92 2.48 -0.77 9.90
C ILE A 92 1.29 0.07 10.36
N GLY A 93 0.15 -0.56 10.65
CA GLY A 93 -1.06 0.12 11.10
C GLY A 93 -0.81 0.95 12.36
N ARG A 94 -0.08 0.43 13.35
CA ARG A 94 0.28 1.20 14.56
C ARG A 94 1.15 2.42 14.24
N GLN A 95 2.14 2.28 13.34
CA GLN A 95 2.99 3.40 12.94
C GLN A 95 2.20 4.47 12.18
N LEU A 96 1.29 4.06 11.29
CA LEU A 96 0.41 4.99 10.57
C LEU A 96 -0.54 5.73 11.52
N LEU A 97 -1.17 5.02 12.46
CA LEU A 97 -2.04 5.64 13.46
C LEU A 97 -1.29 6.62 14.37
N ALA A 98 -0.02 6.33 14.69
CA ALA A 98 0.82 7.20 15.51
C ALA A 98 1.13 8.56 14.84
N THR A 99 0.92 8.69 13.52
CA THR A 99 1.05 9.98 12.81
C THR A 99 -0.08 10.96 13.14
N GLY A 100 -1.20 10.48 13.70
CA GLY A 100 -2.42 11.27 13.91
C GLY A 100 -3.33 11.38 12.68
N ALA A 101 -2.91 10.85 11.53
CA ALA A 101 -3.73 10.82 10.31
C ALA A 101 -4.94 9.89 10.44
N THR A 102 -5.99 10.16 9.67
CA THR A 102 -7.06 9.19 9.42
C THR A 102 -6.51 8.07 8.53
N VAL A 103 -6.45 6.85 9.05
CA VAL A 103 -5.92 5.69 8.32
C VAL A 103 -7.04 4.94 7.61
N VAL A 104 -6.92 4.79 6.29
CA VAL A 104 -7.80 3.99 5.44
C VAL A 104 -7.04 2.76 4.98
N PHE A 105 -7.30 1.61 5.60
CA PHE A 105 -6.73 0.34 5.15
C PHE A 105 -7.60 -0.28 4.07
N ALA A 106 -7.05 -0.45 2.87
CA ALA A 106 -7.70 -1.17 1.78
C ALA A 106 -7.30 -2.65 1.79
N SER A 107 -8.29 -3.51 1.99
CA SER A 107 -8.11 -4.96 1.91
C SER A 107 -7.69 -5.40 0.51
N THR A 108 -6.99 -6.53 0.43
CA THR A 108 -6.54 -7.11 -0.84
C THR A 108 -7.71 -7.34 -1.80
N THR A 109 -7.52 -6.96 -3.06
CA THR A 109 -8.49 -7.23 -4.11
C THR A 109 -8.53 -8.74 -4.41
N PRO A 110 -9.73 -9.34 -4.55
CA PRO A 110 -9.84 -10.73 -4.96
C PRO A 110 -9.16 -10.96 -6.31
N VAL A 111 -8.38 -12.02 -6.42
CA VAL A 111 -7.80 -12.45 -7.69
C VAL A 111 -8.68 -13.52 -8.29
N HIS A 112 -9.06 -13.34 -9.56
CA HIS A 112 -9.84 -14.36 -10.27
C HIS A 112 -9.04 -15.68 -10.33
N PRO A 113 -9.65 -16.84 -10.02
CA PRO A 113 -8.95 -18.13 -10.02
C PRO A 113 -8.27 -18.48 -11.35
N GLU A 114 -8.84 -18.00 -12.47
CA GLU A 114 -8.35 -18.23 -13.83
C GLU A 114 -7.51 -17.07 -14.39
N ARG A 115 -7.11 -16.10 -13.55
CA ARG A 115 -6.28 -14.99 -14.04
C ARG A 115 -5.00 -15.57 -14.65
N PRO A 116 -4.70 -15.27 -15.94
CA PRO A 116 -3.52 -15.82 -16.58
C PRO A 116 -2.25 -15.28 -15.92
N PHE A 117 -1.28 -16.16 -15.71
CA PHE A 117 0.05 -15.76 -15.25
C PHE A 117 0.77 -15.08 -16.40
N VAL A 118 1.03 -13.79 -16.26
CA VAL A 118 2.01 -13.12 -17.10
C VAL A 118 3.36 -13.47 -16.49
N ASN A 119 4.21 -14.13 -17.26
CA ASN A 119 5.57 -14.42 -16.83
C ASN A 119 6.18 -13.09 -16.32
N ASP A 120 6.90 -13.17 -15.20
CA ASP A 120 7.77 -12.11 -14.66
C ASP A 120 7.19 -11.15 -13.60
N GLN A 121 5.90 -11.21 -13.20
CA GLN A 121 5.38 -10.41 -12.06
C GLN A 121 5.65 -11.03 -10.68
#